data_AF-A0A6P2CY85-F1
#
_entry.id   AF-A0A6P2CY85-F1
#
_cell.length_a   1.000
_cell.length_b   1.000
_cell.length_c   1.000
_cell.angle_alpha   90.00
_cell.angle_beta   90.00
_cell.angle_gamma   90.00
#
_symmetry.space_group_name_H-M   'P 1'
#
loop_
_entity.id
_entity.type
_entity.pdbx_description
1 polymer ?
#
loop_
_entity_poly.entity_id
_entity_poly.type
_entity_poly.pdbx_seq_one_letter_code
_entity_poly.pdbx_strand_id
1 'polypeptide(L)'
;MPYVLHTPDTIFSARHTPSWLLLAGASGMVNGLAFLACEQYVTHVTGTATRLGLEWPHAGIALEYAVVVLSFIFGAMASVLALQARVTRGKPPRWATPLVIVALTLTGVALTGLTGVFGPFGGAVTTEPPFVLLSLLAFASGLQNAAVATSTGLAVRTTHLTGPATDLGIHLGVAYFTKGDDRRAALRGVLLRSGKVFAFVAGAGLALPLAGATGYLAFFVPAVGVLMAAGLSFIPAWGPSDFPDHEESVQADPPPAAEPVMAGAQAVR
;
A
#
# COMPACT_ATOMS: atom_id res chain seq x y z
N MET A 1 10.36 -18.14 -1.05
CA MET A 1 9.22 -17.22 -0.91
C MET A 1 9.73 -15.92 -0.30
N PRO A 2 9.35 -14.72 -0.78
CA PRO A 2 9.63 -13.51 -0.01
C PRO A 2 8.97 -13.68 1.37
N TYR A 3 9.70 -13.38 2.43
CA TYR A 3 9.13 -13.31 3.78
C TYR A 3 7.87 -12.44 3.73
N VAL A 4 6.75 -12.91 4.27
CA VAL A 4 5.51 -12.13 4.42
C VAL A 4 5.33 -11.90 5.92
N LEU A 5 5.03 -10.66 6.33
CA LEU A 5 4.85 -10.34 7.74
C LEU A 5 3.50 -10.82 8.26
N HIS A 6 2.44 -10.64 7.48
CA HIS A 6 1.07 -10.93 7.89
C HIS A 6 0.47 -12.06 7.03
N THR A 7 -0.01 -13.11 7.69
CA THR A 7 -0.87 -14.14 7.09
C THR A 7 -2.28 -13.59 6.81
N PRO A 8 -3.07 -14.20 5.91
CA PRO A 8 -4.45 -13.79 5.63
C PRO A 8 -5.30 -13.55 6.89
N ASP A 9 -5.16 -14.39 7.92
CA ASP A 9 -5.92 -14.27 9.18
C ASP A 9 -5.47 -13.08 10.03
N THR A 10 -4.16 -12.76 10.03
CA THR A 10 -3.63 -11.62 10.79
C THR A 10 -3.90 -10.29 10.10
N ILE A 11 -3.94 -10.24 8.77
CA ILE A 11 -4.19 -9.01 7.99
C ILE A 11 -5.48 -8.33 8.42
N PHE A 12 -6.57 -9.08 8.58
CA PHE A 12 -7.88 -8.54 8.92
C PHE A 12 -8.21 -8.61 10.42
N SER A 13 -7.22 -8.91 11.25
CA SER A 13 -7.40 -8.89 12.70
C SER A 13 -7.68 -7.46 13.21
N ALA A 14 -8.39 -7.37 14.33
CA ALA A 14 -8.68 -6.09 14.99
C ALA A 14 -7.40 -5.32 15.38
N ARG A 15 -6.28 -6.03 15.58
CA ARG A 15 -4.97 -5.43 15.86
C ARG A 15 -4.42 -4.62 14.70
N HIS A 16 -4.55 -5.12 13.47
CA HIS A 16 -3.87 -4.55 12.30
C HIS A 16 -4.76 -3.66 11.44
N THR A 17 -6.08 -3.82 11.55
CA THR A 17 -7.07 -3.02 10.82
C THR A 17 -6.90 -1.50 11.05
N PRO A 18 -6.68 -0.99 12.29
CA PRO A 18 -6.43 0.43 12.52
C PRO A 18 -5.24 0.97 11.71
N SER A 19 -4.15 0.21 11.61
CA SER A 19 -2.97 0.60 10.83
C SER A 19 -3.28 0.72 9.34
N TRP A 20 -4.07 -0.21 8.78
CA TRP A 20 -4.47 -0.14 7.36
C TRP A 20 -5.35 1.08 7.07
N LEU A 21 -6.27 1.40 7.99
CA LEU A 21 -7.11 2.59 7.88
C LEU A 21 -6.29 3.87 8.02
N LEU A 22 -5.36 3.93 8.98
CA LEU A 22 -4.45 5.06 9.15
C LEU A 22 -3.57 5.28 7.91
N LEU A 23 -3.01 4.22 7.34
CA LEU A 23 -2.20 4.33 6.12
C LEU A 23 -3.03 4.72 4.89
N ALA A 24 -4.27 4.24 4.78
CA ALA A 24 -5.20 4.67 3.74
C ALA A 24 -5.58 6.16 3.90
N GLY A 25 -5.84 6.61 5.13
CA GLY A 25 -6.12 8.02 5.43
C GLY A 25 -4.92 8.92 5.19
N ALA A 26 -3.72 8.54 5.63
CA ALA A 26 -2.49 9.26 5.33
C ALA A 26 -2.25 9.35 3.81
N SER A 27 -2.50 8.26 3.09
CA SER A 27 -2.45 8.25 1.63
C SER A 27 -3.46 9.21 1.00
N GLY A 28 -4.69 9.24 1.48
CA GLY A 28 -5.71 10.18 1.00
C GLY A 28 -5.31 11.64 1.25
N MET A 29 -4.78 11.91 2.44
CA MET A 29 -4.30 13.24 2.82
C MET A 29 -3.12 13.70 1.96
N VAL A 30 -2.11 12.85 1.73
CA VAL A 30 -0.98 13.15 0.83
C VAL A 30 -1.50 13.46 -0.58
N ASN A 31 -2.46 12.70 -1.09
CA ASN A 31 -3.03 12.94 -2.40
C ASN A 31 -3.84 14.25 -2.47
N GLY A 32 -4.60 14.57 -1.42
CA GLY A 32 -5.32 15.83 -1.30
C GLY A 32 -4.37 17.03 -1.22
N LEU A 33 -3.32 16.94 -0.40
CA LEU A 33 -2.29 17.98 -0.30
C LEU A 33 -1.51 18.16 -1.60
N ALA A 34 -1.19 17.06 -2.29
CA ALA A 34 -0.57 17.12 -3.62
C ALA A 34 -1.47 17.83 -4.64
N PHE A 35 -2.77 17.53 -4.63
CA PHE A 35 -3.73 18.19 -5.51
C PHE A 35 -3.86 19.69 -5.18
N LEU A 36 -3.92 20.05 -3.90
CA LEU A 36 -4.00 21.46 -3.49
C LEU A 36 -2.71 22.24 -3.79
N ALA A 37 -1.54 21.59 -3.76
CA ALA A 37 -0.26 22.22 -4.02
C ALA A 37 0.13 22.26 -5.51
N CYS A 38 -0.31 21.27 -6.29
CA CYS A 38 0.20 21.03 -7.65
C CYS A 38 -0.88 20.78 -8.70
N GLU A 39 -2.17 20.77 -8.32
CA GLU A 39 -3.32 20.38 -9.16
C GLU A 39 -3.22 18.97 -9.77
N GLN A 40 -2.37 18.11 -9.21
CA GLN A 40 -2.14 16.75 -9.67
C GLN A 40 -2.18 15.76 -8.51
N TYR A 41 -2.73 14.57 -8.77
CA TYR A 41 -2.70 13.45 -7.83
C TYR A 41 -1.42 12.64 -8.01
N VAL A 42 -0.80 12.20 -6.91
CA VAL A 42 0.46 11.44 -6.93
C VAL A 42 0.26 9.93 -6.90
N THR A 43 -0.95 9.47 -6.55
CA THR A 43 -1.28 8.05 -6.51
C THR A 43 -2.12 7.58 -7.70
N HIS A 44 -2.56 8.49 -8.56
CA HIS A 44 -3.36 8.18 -9.75
C HIS A 44 -2.47 7.83 -10.95
N VAL A 45 -1.66 6.77 -10.79
CA VAL A 45 -0.61 6.40 -11.76
C VAL A 45 -1.17 6.17 -13.16
N THR A 46 -2.37 5.56 -13.28
CA THR A 46 -3.03 5.39 -14.58
C THR A 46 -3.29 6.74 -15.26
N GLY A 47 -3.81 7.73 -14.53
CA GLY A 47 -4.04 9.06 -15.09
C GLY A 47 -2.75 9.79 -15.42
N THR A 48 -1.73 9.69 -14.58
CA THR A 48 -0.39 10.26 -14.86
C THR A 48 0.23 9.63 -16.11
N ALA A 49 0.08 8.31 -16.29
CA ALA A 49 0.54 7.60 -17.49
C ALA A 49 -0.27 8.00 -18.75
N THR A 50 -1.58 8.21 -18.62
CA THR A 50 -2.40 8.76 -19.71
C THR A 50 -1.93 10.16 -20.09
N ARG A 51 -1.69 11.05 -19.11
CA ARG A 51 -1.14 12.39 -19.35
C ARG A 51 0.21 12.32 -20.08
N LEU A 52 1.14 11.50 -19.60
CA LEU A 52 2.41 11.24 -20.27
C LEU A 52 2.23 10.89 -21.76
N GLY A 53 1.31 9.98 -22.09
CA GLY A 53 1.05 9.59 -23.47
C GLY A 53 0.40 10.69 -24.33
N LEU A 54 -0.40 11.56 -23.73
CA LEU A 54 -1.04 12.69 -24.43
C LEU A 54 -0.08 13.84 -24.69
N GLU A 55 0.94 14.02 -23.84
CA GLU A 55 1.96 15.08 -23.98
C GLU A 55 3.05 14.73 -24.99
N TRP A 56 2.87 13.72 -25.85
CA TRP A 56 3.82 13.37 -26.91
C TRP A 56 4.25 14.55 -27.83
N PRO A 57 3.42 15.58 -28.11
CA PRO A 57 3.86 16.75 -28.87
C PRO A 57 4.77 17.69 -28.06
N HIS A 58 4.73 17.61 -26.72
CA HIS A 58 5.47 18.46 -25.79
C HIS A 58 6.46 17.62 -24.97
N ALA A 59 7.57 17.23 -25.61
CA ALA A 59 8.54 16.29 -25.04
C ALA A 59 9.06 16.66 -23.65
N GLY A 60 9.18 17.95 -23.33
CA GLY A 60 9.59 18.42 -22.00
C GLY A 60 8.58 18.02 -20.90
N ILE A 61 7.31 18.38 -21.08
CA ILE A 61 6.24 18.07 -20.14
C ILE A 61 6.02 16.55 -20.04
N ALA A 62 6.10 15.85 -21.19
CA ALA A 62 6.06 14.39 -21.20
C ALA A 62 7.18 13.79 -20.33
N LEU A 63 8.42 14.28 -20.47
CA LEU A 63 9.53 13.81 -19.63
C LEU A 63 9.27 14.05 -18.14
N GLU A 64 8.70 15.18 -17.77
CA GLU A 64 8.37 15.47 -16.37
C GLU A 64 7.32 14.50 -15.79
N TYR A 65 6.24 14.20 -16.54
CA TYR A 65 5.30 13.15 -16.13
C TYR A 65 5.96 11.77 -16.09
N ALA A 66 6.89 11.47 -16.99
CA ALA A 66 7.66 10.23 -16.95
C ALA A 66 8.48 10.15 -15.66
N VAL A 67 9.14 11.24 -15.25
CA VAL A 67 9.88 11.32 -13.99
C VAL A 67 8.97 11.09 -12.79
N VAL A 68 7.73 11.61 -12.78
CA VAL A 68 6.76 11.34 -11.70
C VAL A 68 6.41 9.85 -11.62
N VAL A 69 6.10 9.21 -12.76
CA VAL A 69 5.79 7.77 -12.81
C VAL A 69 7.00 6.94 -12.37
N LEU A 70 8.18 7.25 -12.88
CA LEU A 70 9.43 6.59 -12.51
C LEU A 70 9.77 6.79 -11.03
N SER A 71 9.46 7.95 -10.45
CA SER A 71 9.65 8.21 -9.02
C SER A 71 8.79 7.30 -8.16
N PHE A 72 7.52 7.07 -8.54
CA PHE A 72 6.66 6.10 -7.86
C PHE A 72 7.23 4.69 -7.94
N ILE A 73 7.68 4.26 -9.13
CA ILE A 73 8.28 2.94 -9.34
C ILE A 73 9.57 2.80 -8.53
N PHE A 74 10.42 3.83 -8.53
CA PHE A 74 11.66 3.87 -7.75
C PHE A 74 11.38 3.81 -6.25
N GLY A 75 10.34 4.49 -5.77
CA GLY A 75 9.85 4.35 -4.39
C GLY A 75 9.46 2.92 -4.05
N ALA A 76 8.66 2.29 -4.90
CA ALA A 76 8.26 0.89 -4.71
C ALA A 76 9.48 -0.06 -4.68
N MET A 77 10.43 0.13 -5.60
CA MET A 77 11.68 -0.62 -5.65
C MET A 77 12.53 -0.40 -4.40
N ALA A 78 12.69 0.85 -3.95
CA ALA A 78 13.46 1.20 -2.76
C ALA A 78 12.89 0.54 -1.48
N SER A 79 11.57 0.38 -1.39
CA SER A 79 10.92 -0.34 -0.28
C SER A 79 11.42 -1.78 -0.21
N VAL A 80 11.35 -2.49 -1.35
CA VAL A 80 11.76 -3.89 -1.44
C VAL A 80 13.26 -4.04 -1.22
N LEU A 81 14.09 -3.17 -1.81
CA LEU A 81 15.54 -3.18 -1.59
C LEU A 81 15.90 -2.98 -0.11
N ALA A 82 15.24 -2.05 0.58
CA ALA A 82 15.47 -1.82 2.01
C ALA A 82 15.15 -3.05 2.87
N LEU A 83 14.12 -3.82 2.50
CA LEU A 83 13.76 -5.07 3.19
C LEU A 83 14.74 -6.20 2.83
N GLN A 84 15.00 -6.43 1.53
CA GLN A 84 15.81 -7.53 1.03
C GLN A 84 17.29 -7.40 1.37
N ALA A 85 17.84 -6.19 1.45
CA ALA A 85 19.25 -5.96 1.80
C ALA A 85 19.64 -6.51 3.18
N ARG A 86 18.68 -6.66 4.11
CA ARG A 86 18.91 -7.34 5.39
C ARG A 86 18.81 -8.85 5.28
N VAL A 87 17.84 -9.34 4.52
CA VAL A 87 17.60 -10.76 4.30
C VAL A 87 18.80 -11.41 3.60
N THR A 88 19.37 -10.76 2.59
CA THR A 88 20.59 -11.24 1.89
C THR A 88 21.83 -11.28 2.79
N ARG A 89 21.81 -10.59 3.94
CA ARG A 89 22.86 -10.62 4.97
C ARG A 89 22.52 -11.55 6.14
N GLY A 90 21.51 -12.42 5.99
CA GLY A 90 21.07 -13.36 7.02
C GLY A 90 20.39 -12.70 8.23
N LYS A 91 19.89 -11.45 8.10
CA LYS A 91 19.23 -10.73 9.19
C LYS A 91 17.72 -10.61 8.95
N PRO A 92 16.88 -10.59 10.00
CA PRO A 92 15.46 -10.39 9.82
C PRO A 92 15.18 -9.02 9.16
N PRO A 93 14.18 -8.94 8.27
CA PRO A 93 13.78 -7.68 7.64
C PRO A 93 13.23 -6.71 8.69
N ARG A 94 13.53 -5.42 8.52
CA ARG A 94 12.96 -4.35 9.36
C ARG A 94 11.75 -3.78 8.65
N TRP A 95 10.59 -4.36 8.92
CA TRP A 95 9.33 -4.04 8.23
C TRP A 95 8.91 -2.57 8.32
N ALA A 96 9.24 -1.90 9.42
CA ALA A 96 8.94 -0.47 9.59
C ALA A 96 9.86 0.46 8.78
N THR A 97 11.03 0.01 8.30
CA THR A 97 12.03 0.88 7.67
C THR A 97 11.50 1.66 6.46
N PRO A 98 10.79 1.06 5.49
CA PRO A 98 10.20 1.83 4.39
C PRO A 98 9.22 2.90 4.87
N LEU A 99 8.38 2.62 5.87
CA LEU A 99 7.41 3.58 6.40
C LEU A 99 8.08 4.73 7.17
N VAL A 100 9.19 4.47 7.86
CA VAL A 100 10.01 5.53 8.46
C VAL A 100 10.57 6.45 7.38
N ILE A 101 11.07 5.89 6.27
CA ILE A 101 11.56 6.70 5.15
C ILE A 101 10.41 7.53 4.53
N VAL A 102 9.20 6.98 4.40
CA VAL A 102 8.01 7.76 3.96
C VAL A 102 7.80 8.97 4.88
N ALA A 103 7.77 8.75 6.20
CA ALA A 103 7.55 9.83 7.16
C ALA A 103 8.66 10.89 7.13
N LEU A 104 9.93 10.47 6.95
CA LEU A 104 11.05 11.38 6.77
C LEU A 104 10.95 12.19 5.47
N THR A 105 10.54 11.58 4.37
CA THR A 105 10.32 12.29 3.10
C THR A 105 9.20 13.32 3.23
N LEU A 106 8.06 12.97 3.84
CA LEU A 106 6.95 13.90 4.06
C LEU A 106 7.34 15.05 5.00
N THR A 107 8.09 14.75 6.06
CA THR A 107 8.67 15.76 6.96
C THR A 107 9.65 16.68 6.22
N GLY A 108 10.51 16.11 5.38
CA GLY A 108 11.46 16.85 4.55
C GLY A 108 10.75 17.78 3.56
N VAL A 109 9.66 17.32 2.94
CA VAL A 109 8.78 18.14 2.10
C VAL A 109 8.18 19.30 2.91
N ALA A 110 7.64 19.02 4.10
CA ALA A 110 7.06 20.05 4.97
C ALA A 110 8.06 21.15 5.31
N LEU A 111 9.27 20.77 5.75
CA LEU A 111 10.34 21.70 6.14
C LEU A 111 10.94 22.44 4.94
N THR A 112 11.19 21.75 3.84
CA THR A 112 11.75 22.35 2.62
C THR A 112 10.75 23.32 1.98
N GLY A 113 9.45 23.03 2.06
CA GLY A 113 8.40 23.94 1.60
C GLY A 113 8.42 25.30 2.29
N LEU A 114 8.85 25.37 3.56
CA LEU A 114 9.02 26.65 4.27
C LEU A 114 10.12 27.54 3.69
N THR A 115 11.09 26.94 3.00
CA THR A 115 12.20 27.69 2.37
C THR A 115 11.80 28.33 1.05
N GLY A 116 10.60 28.03 0.54
CA GLY A 116 10.10 28.54 -0.74
C GLY A 116 10.59 27.78 -1.98
N VAL A 117 11.39 26.71 -1.81
CA VAL A 117 11.93 25.89 -2.92
C VAL A 117 10.83 25.33 -3.84
N PHE A 118 9.65 25.03 -3.30
CA PHE A 118 8.51 24.51 -4.08
C PHE A 118 7.56 25.61 -4.57
N GLY A 119 7.87 26.88 -4.34
CA GLY A 119 6.96 28.00 -4.57
C GLY A 119 5.93 28.17 -3.44
N PRO A 120 4.96 29.08 -3.61
CA PRO A 120 3.86 29.24 -2.67
C PRO A 120 2.95 28.01 -2.70
N PHE A 121 2.48 27.59 -1.52
CA PHE A 121 1.52 26.50 -1.43
C PHE A 121 0.20 26.88 -2.12
N GLY A 122 -0.23 26.10 -3.11
CA GLY A 122 -1.46 26.36 -3.86
C GLY A 122 -1.40 27.62 -4.72
N GLY A 123 -0.21 27.97 -5.22
CA GLY A 123 -0.01 29.08 -6.16
C GLY A 123 -0.85 28.95 -7.44
N ALA A 124 -1.14 30.09 -8.07
CA ALA A 124 -2.08 30.21 -9.19
C ALA A 124 -1.76 29.28 -10.38
N VAL A 125 -2.84 28.84 -11.05
CA VAL A 125 -2.94 27.99 -12.27
C VAL A 125 -1.96 28.35 -13.40
N THR A 126 -1.31 29.51 -13.33
CA THR A 126 -0.42 30.05 -14.37
C THR A 126 1.03 29.57 -14.26
N THR A 127 1.43 28.91 -13.17
CA THR A 127 2.78 28.32 -13.04
C THR A 127 2.73 26.81 -13.26
N GLU A 128 3.71 26.28 -14.00
CA GLU A 128 3.87 24.83 -14.17
C GLU A 128 3.90 24.11 -12.80
N PRO A 129 3.33 22.90 -12.69
CA PRO A 129 3.33 22.16 -11.43
C PRO A 129 4.76 22.00 -10.90
N PRO A 130 4.99 22.07 -9.59
CA PRO A 130 6.32 21.81 -9.03
C PRO A 130 6.63 20.32 -9.15
N PHE A 131 7.13 19.88 -10.31
CA PHE A 131 7.38 18.46 -10.61
C PHE A 131 8.34 17.81 -9.62
N VAL A 132 9.27 18.57 -9.05
CA VAL A 132 10.13 18.09 -7.95
C VAL A 132 9.30 17.65 -6.74
N LEU A 133 8.32 18.45 -6.32
CA LEU A 133 7.41 18.09 -5.24
C LEU A 133 6.57 16.86 -5.61
N LEU A 134 6.00 16.84 -6.81
CA LEU A 134 5.23 15.69 -7.30
C LEU A 134 6.05 14.40 -7.31
N SER A 135 7.30 14.45 -7.76
CA SER A 135 8.22 13.30 -7.77
C SER A 135 8.54 12.80 -6.37
N LEU A 136 8.81 13.70 -5.41
CA LEU A 136 9.06 13.32 -4.01
C LEU A 136 7.84 12.65 -3.36
N LEU A 137 6.65 13.20 -3.60
CA LEU A 137 5.39 12.66 -3.08
C LEU A 137 5.00 11.34 -3.77
N ALA A 138 5.26 11.21 -5.07
CA ALA A 138 5.09 9.97 -5.83
C ALA A 138 6.04 8.88 -5.33
N PHE A 139 7.31 9.22 -5.09
CA PHE A 139 8.29 8.33 -4.46
C PHE A 139 7.82 7.84 -3.09
N ALA A 140 7.41 8.75 -2.21
CA ALA A 140 6.89 8.39 -0.88
C ALA A 140 5.64 7.50 -0.98
N SER A 141 4.73 7.79 -1.90
CA SER A 141 3.52 6.99 -2.13
C SER A 141 3.82 5.59 -2.67
N GLY A 142 4.76 5.46 -3.61
CA GLY A 142 5.22 4.17 -4.13
C GLY A 142 5.90 3.33 -3.05
N LEU A 143 6.74 3.96 -2.24
CA LEU A 143 7.43 3.35 -1.10
C LEU A 143 6.42 2.79 -0.06
N GLN A 144 5.42 3.60 0.34
CA GLN A 144 4.36 3.17 1.26
C GLN A 144 3.56 2.00 0.69
N ASN A 145 3.13 2.11 -0.57
CA ASN A 145 2.35 1.07 -1.22
C ASN A 145 3.09 -0.27 -1.28
N ALA A 146 4.36 -0.24 -1.67
CA ALA A 146 5.16 -1.46 -1.73
C ALA A 146 5.40 -2.04 -0.33
N ALA A 147 5.65 -1.20 0.68
CA ALA A 147 5.82 -1.67 2.06
C ALA A 147 4.61 -2.46 2.55
N VAL A 148 3.40 -1.92 2.36
CA VAL A 148 2.15 -2.58 2.75
C VAL A 148 1.90 -3.83 1.90
N ALA A 149 2.04 -3.73 0.57
CA ALA A 149 1.82 -4.85 -0.33
C ALA A 149 2.76 -6.02 -0.02
N THR A 150 4.07 -5.78 0.16
CA THR A 150 5.02 -6.84 0.51
C THR A 150 4.74 -7.44 1.89
N SER A 151 4.38 -6.62 2.89
CA SER A 151 4.06 -7.11 4.24
C SER A 151 2.82 -8.01 4.31
N THR A 152 1.90 -7.87 3.35
CA THR A 152 0.60 -8.56 3.31
C THR A 152 0.49 -9.60 2.19
N GLY A 153 1.61 -9.97 1.55
CA GLY A 153 1.59 -10.92 0.44
C GLY A 153 0.77 -10.44 -0.76
N LEU A 154 0.81 -9.13 -1.03
CA LEU A 154 0.04 -8.40 -2.06
C LEU A 154 -1.46 -8.27 -1.80
N ALA A 155 -1.97 -8.72 -0.65
CA ALA A 155 -3.40 -8.66 -0.34
C ALA A 155 -3.91 -7.23 -0.08
N VAL A 156 -3.09 -6.33 0.47
CA VAL A 156 -3.51 -4.95 0.80
C VAL A 156 -2.66 -3.93 0.05
N ARG A 157 -3.33 -2.89 -0.48
CA ARG A 157 -2.71 -1.69 -1.06
C ARG A 157 -3.41 -0.43 -0.54
N THR A 158 -2.64 0.62 -0.22
CA THR A 158 -3.17 1.82 0.47
C THR A 158 -3.76 2.87 -0.47
N THR A 159 -3.25 3.01 -1.70
CA THR A 159 -3.67 4.11 -2.60
C THR A 159 -4.56 3.67 -3.77
N HIS A 160 -4.55 2.37 -4.13
CA HIS A 160 -5.30 1.85 -5.27
C HIS A 160 -6.77 1.77 -4.86
N LEU A 161 -7.57 2.80 -5.14
CA LEU A 161 -9.01 2.80 -4.82
C LEU A 161 -9.86 2.08 -5.87
N THR A 162 -9.40 1.98 -7.13
CA THR A 162 -10.15 1.30 -8.20
C THR A 162 -10.46 -0.16 -7.85
N GLY A 163 -9.45 -0.94 -7.46
CA GLY A 163 -9.64 -2.34 -7.06
C GLY A 163 -10.63 -2.50 -5.89
N PRO A 164 -10.42 -1.85 -4.73
CA PRO A 164 -11.34 -1.88 -3.60
C PRO A 164 -12.75 -1.40 -3.92
N ALA A 165 -12.93 -0.42 -4.81
CA ALA A 165 -14.23 0.01 -5.25
C ALA A 165 -14.94 -1.08 -6.07
N THR A 166 -14.21 -1.73 -6.98
CA THR A 166 -14.71 -2.91 -7.72
C THR A 166 -15.03 -4.06 -6.78
N ASP A 167 -14.12 -4.40 -5.86
CA ASP A 167 -14.29 -5.46 -4.86
C ASP A 167 -15.50 -5.18 -3.95
N LEU A 168 -15.69 -3.92 -3.54
CA LEU A 168 -16.84 -3.49 -2.76
C LEU A 168 -18.14 -3.74 -3.54
N GLY A 169 -18.19 -3.35 -4.82
CA GLY A 169 -19.32 -3.63 -5.70
C GLY A 169 -19.61 -5.13 -5.83
N ILE A 170 -18.57 -5.95 -6.03
CA ILE A 170 -18.67 -7.41 -6.10
C ILE A 170 -19.25 -7.97 -4.80
N HIS A 171 -18.68 -7.60 -3.64
CA HIS A 171 -19.15 -8.10 -2.35
C HIS A 171 -20.57 -7.65 -2.01
N LEU A 172 -20.97 -6.43 -2.40
CA LEU A 172 -22.36 -5.97 -2.28
C LEU A 172 -23.29 -6.83 -3.15
N GLY A 173 -22.89 -7.12 -4.39
CA GLY A 173 -23.63 -8.02 -5.27
C GLY A 173 -23.78 -9.43 -4.70
N VAL A 174 -22.69 -10.03 -4.21
CA VAL A 174 -22.73 -11.36 -3.56
C VAL A 174 -23.63 -11.34 -2.32
N ALA A 175 -23.51 -10.32 -1.46
CA ALA A 175 -24.32 -10.19 -0.25
C ALA A 175 -25.83 -9.99 -0.53
N TYR A 176 -26.18 -9.52 -1.73
CA TYR A 176 -27.56 -9.39 -2.18
C TYR A 176 -28.18 -10.75 -2.55
N PHE A 177 -27.43 -11.62 -3.23
CA PHE A 177 -27.92 -12.91 -3.73
C PHE A 177 -27.71 -14.09 -2.76
N THR A 178 -26.77 -13.99 -1.82
CA THR A 178 -26.44 -15.07 -0.88
C THR A 178 -27.17 -14.93 0.46
N LYS A 179 -27.23 -16.01 1.23
CA LYS A 179 -27.81 -16.06 2.59
C LYS A 179 -26.85 -16.79 3.54
N GLY A 180 -27.14 -16.77 4.84
CA GLY A 180 -26.35 -17.51 5.83
C GLY A 180 -24.90 -17.02 5.91
N ASP A 181 -23.97 -17.96 5.97
CA ASP A 181 -22.54 -17.67 6.18
C ASP A 181 -21.87 -17.01 4.98
N ASP A 182 -22.30 -17.33 3.76
CA ASP A 182 -21.81 -16.68 2.53
C ASP A 182 -22.12 -15.19 2.52
N ARG A 183 -23.34 -14.82 2.94
CA ARG A 183 -23.74 -13.42 3.08
C ARG A 183 -22.92 -12.71 4.15
N ARG A 184 -22.65 -13.38 5.27
CA ARG A 184 -21.82 -12.82 6.36
C ARG A 184 -20.39 -12.59 5.89
N ALA A 185 -19.80 -13.54 5.15
CA ALA A 185 -18.47 -13.38 4.56
C ALA A 185 -18.44 -12.22 3.56
N ALA A 186 -19.44 -12.10 2.69
CA ALA A 186 -19.56 -10.98 1.76
C ALA A 186 -19.69 -9.63 2.47
N LEU A 187 -20.53 -9.52 3.51
CA LEU A 187 -20.69 -8.30 4.30
C LEU A 187 -19.44 -7.91 5.09
N ARG A 188 -18.66 -8.87 5.61
CA ARG A 188 -17.33 -8.60 6.16
C ARG A 188 -16.41 -8.02 5.09
N GLY A 189 -16.50 -8.56 3.87
CA GLY A 189 -15.81 -8.02 2.70
C GLY A 189 -16.16 -6.55 2.46
N VAL A 190 -17.45 -6.23 2.38
CA VAL A 190 -17.99 -4.86 2.23
C VAL A 190 -17.41 -3.94 3.31
N LEU A 191 -17.53 -4.31 4.59
CA LEU A 191 -17.12 -3.46 5.71
C LEU A 191 -15.64 -3.04 5.61
N LEU A 192 -14.76 -4.00 5.30
CA LEU A 192 -13.32 -3.74 5.20
C LEU A 192 -12.97 -2.78 4.05
N ARG A 193 -13.57 -2.99 2.86
CA ARG A 193 -13.30 -2.14 1.69
C ARG A 193 -13.92 -0.75 1.87
N SER A 194 -15.15 -0.67 2.40
CA SER A 194 -15.81 0.60 2.73
C SER A 194 -15.01 1.39 3.77
N GLY A 195 -14.51 0.74 4.83
CA GLY A 195 -13.65 1.39 5.82
C GLY A 195 -12.41 2.00 5.19
N LYS A 196 -11.74 1.27 4.28
CA LYS A 196 -10.57 1.79 3.57
C LYS A 196 -10.90 2.98 2.66
N VAL A 197 -11.97 2.88 1.88
CA VAL A 197 -12.43 3.99 1.01
C VAL A 197 -12.77 5.22 1.85
N PHE A 198 -13.53 5.03 2.93
CA PHE A 198 -13.88 6.10 3.86
C PHE A 198 -12.65 6.75 4.49
N ALA A 199 -11.69 5.95 4.98
CA ALA A 199 -10.47 6.48 5.58
C ALA A 199 -9.67 7.33 4.57
N PHE A 200 -9.52 6.86 3.33
CA PHE A 200 -8.87 7.64 2.27
C PHE A 200 -9.60 8.96 2.00
N VAL A 201 -10.93 8.92 1.82
CA VAL A 201 -11.75 10.11 1.55
C VAL A 201 -11.68 11.09 2.73
N ALA A 202 -11.77 10.60 3.97
CA ALA A 202 -11.65 11.41 5.17
C ALA A 202 -10.27 12.09 5.25
N GLY A 203 -9.20 11.33 4.99
CA GLY A 203 -7.84 11.88 4.95
C GLY A 203 -7.68 12.96 3.88
N ALA A 204 -8.20 12.73 2.67
CA ALA A 204 -8.19 13.72 1.59
C ALA A 204 -9.02 14.97 1.94
N GLY A 205 -10.19 14.79 2.55
CA GLY A 205 -11.04 15.90 3.01
C GLY A 205 -10.39 16.75 4.11
N LEU A 206 -9.66 16.11 5.02
CA LEU A 206 -8.88 16.81 6.06
C LEU A 206 -7.70 17.61 5.49
N ALA A 207 -7.21 17.28 4.29
CA ALA A 207 -6.11 18.00 3.66
C ALA A 207 -6.42 19.48 3.44
N LEU A 208 -7.67 19.81 3.05
CA LEU A 208 -8.08 21.18 2.72
C LEU A 208 -7.97 22.16 3.91
N PRO A 209 -8.63 21.93 5.06
CA PRO A 209 -8.50 22.84 6.21
C PRO A 209 -7.08 22.86 6.79
N LEU A 210 -6.36 21.73 6.77
CA LEU A 210 -4.97 21.69 7.24
C LEU A 210 -4.03 22.51 6.36
N ALA A 211 -4.15 22.36 5.04
CA ALA A 211 -3.41 23.15 4.06
C ALA A 211 -3.73 24.64 4.21
N GLY A 212 -5.01 25.01 4.34
CA GLY A 212 -5.41 26.40 4.53
C GLY A 212 -4.83 27.03 5.79
N ALA A 213 -4.70 26.27 6.87
CA ALA A 213 -4.15 26.78 8.13
C ALA A 213 -2.61 26.77 8.20
N THR A 214 -1.94 25.83 7.51
CA THR A 214 -0.52 25.52 7.78
C THR A 214 0.36 25.39 6.53
N GLY A 215 -0.22 25.44 5.32
CA GLY A 215 0.51 25.29 4.05
C GLY A 215 1.26 23.95 3.97
N TYR A 216 2.54 24.00 3.60
CA TYR A 216 3.40 22.81 3.52
C TYR A 216 3.54 22.04 4.84
N LEU A 217 3.36 22.68 5.99
CA LEU A 217 3.40 21.99 7.29
C LEU A 217 2.29 20.94 7.43
N ALA A 218 1.23 21.01 6.64
CA ALA A 218 0.17 20.00 6.64
C ALA A 218 0.69 18.58 6.33
N PHE A 219 1.83 18.44 5.62
CA PHE A 219 2.46 17.14 5.36
C PHE A 219 3.02 16.45 6.61
N PHE A 220 3.13 17.14 7.77
CA PHE A 220 3.46 16.51 9.04
C PHE A 220 2.38 15.55 9.54
N VAL A 221 1.11 15.87 9.32
CA VAL A 221 -0.02 15.05 9.79
C VAL A 221 -0.01 13.64 9.19
N PRO A 222 0.09 13.46 7.85
CA PRO A 222 0.23 12.11 7.29
C PRO A 222 1.56 11.45 7.66
N ALA A 223 2.65 12.21 7.86
CA ALA A 223 3.92 11.65 8.32
C ALA A 223 3.79 10.99 9.70
N VAL A 224 3.14 11.67 10.67
CA VAL A 224 2.84 11.12 11.99
C VAL A 224 1.91 9.92 11.88
N GLY A 225 0.86 10.01 11.06
CA GLY A 225 -0.07 8.89 10.83
C GLY A 225 0.62 7.63 10.31
N VAL A 226 1.59 7.78 9.40
CA VAL A 226 2.41 6.68 8.88
C VAL A 226 3.29 6.08 9.99
N LEU A 227 3.93 6.90 10.83
CA LEU A 227 4.74 6.40 11.95
C LEU A 227 3.90 5.66 13.00
N MET A 228 2.71 6.17 13.31
CA MET A 228 1.77 5.50 14.21
C MET A 228 1.37 4.13 13.67
N ALA A 229 0.99 4.04 12.40
CA ALA A 229 0.66 2.77 11.76
C ALA A 229 1.87 1.81 11.71
N ALA A 230 3.07 2.34 11.49
CA ALA A 230 4.31 1.56 11.55
C ALA A 230 4.53 0.98 12.96
N GLY A 231 4.32 1.78 14.01
CA GLY A 231 4.44 1.33 15.39
C GLY A 231 3.43 0.23 15.76
N LEU A 232 2.20 0.32 15.24
CA LEU A 232 1.11 -0.63 15.55
C LEU A 232 1.25 -1.98 14.84
N SER A 233 1.69 -2.01 13.57
CA SER A 233 1.69 -3.22 12.76
C SER A 233 3.06 -3.69 12.26
N PHE A 234 4.09 -2.83 12.25
CA PHE A 234 5.37 -3.10 11.60
C PHE A 234 6.56 -3.13 12.57
N ILE A 235 6.39 -2.63 13.79
CA ILE A 235 7.32 -2.85 14.89
C ILE A 235 6.80 -4.06 15.67
N PRO A 236 7.59 -5.12 15.85
CA PRO A 236 7.18 -6.28 16.61
C PRO A 236 7.05 -5.91 18.10
N ALA A 237 5.87 -5.42 18.50
CA ALA A 237 5.37 -5.66 19.84
C ALA A 237 4.70 -7.05 19.78
N TRP A 238 5.45 -8.09 20.17
CA TRP A 238 5.05 -9.51 20.20
C TRP A 238 5.00 -10.23 18.84
N GLY A 239 5.51 -11.45 18.85
CA GLY A 239 5.80 -12.25 17.66
C GLY A 239 5.04 -13.59 17.67
N PRO A 240 5.02 -14.32 16.54
CA PRO A 240 4.42 -15.66 16.47
C PRO A 240 5.01 -16.68 17.46
N SER A 241 6.18 -16.41 18.04
CA SER A 241 6.80 -17.19 19.12
C SER A 241 6.04 -17.15 20.44
N ASP A 242 5.00 -16.32 20.56
CA ASP A 242 4.12 -16.24 21.74
C ASP A 242 2.91 -17.19 21.63
N PHE A 243 2.85 -18.01 20.57
CA PHE A 243 1.86 -19.08 20.36
C PHE A 243 2.59 -20.42 20.14
N PRO A 244 2.09 -21.55 20.69
CA PRO A 244 2.80 -22.83 20.64
C PRO A 244 3.08 -23.29 19.20
N ASP A 245 4.28 -23.82 18.98
CA ASP A 245 4.82 -24.22 17.68
C ASP A 245 3.92 -25.19 16.92
N HIS A 246 3.71 -24.94 15.63
CA HIS A 246 3.24 -25.95 14.68
C HIS A 246 4.38 -26.91 14.32
N GLU A 247 4.90 -27.66 15.29
CA GLU A 247 5.79 -28.81 15.03
C GLU A 247 5.05 -30.17 15.05
N GLU A 248 3.75 -30.22 15.35
CA GLU A 248 3.05 -31.52 15.47
C GLU A 248 2.27 -32.01 14.23
N SER A 249 2.20 -31.28 13.10
CA SER A 249 1.32 -31.70 11.99
C SER A 249 2.00 -32.17 10.70
N VAL A 250 3.31 -32.44 10.69
CA VAL A 250 3.95 -33.06 9.51
C VAL A 250 4.93 -34.16 9.92
N GLN A 251 4.43 -35.15 10.63
CA GLN A 251 4.95 -36.51 10.55
C GLN A 251 3.99 -37.28 9.64
N ALA A 252 4.11 -37.06 8.33
CA ALA A 252 3.42 -37.88 7.35
C ALA A 252 4.10 -39.24 7.33
N ASP A 253 3.35 -40.31 7.64
CA ASP A 253 3.80 -41.68 7.46
C ASP A 253 4.40 -41.88 6.05
N PRO A 254 5.48 -42.65 5.91
CA PRO A 254 6.01 -42.98 4.59
C PRO A 254 4.92 -43.72 3.77
N PRO A 255 4.81 -43.45 2.46
CA PRO A 255 3.82 -44.11 1.62
C PRO A 255 4.02 -45.63 1.65
N PRO A 256 2.93 -46.43 1.65
CA PRO A 256 3.02 -47.89 1.67
C PRO A 256 3.79 -48.40 0.43
N ALA A 257 4.65 -49.40 0.66
CA ALA A 257 5.42 -50.05 -0.38
C ALA A 257 4.50 -50.63 -1.47
N ALA A 258 4.83 -50.38 -2.74
CA ALA A 258 4.07 -50.88 -3.87
C ALA A 258 4.04 -52.42 -3.86
N GLU A 259 2.84 -53.00 -3.82
CA GLU A 259 2.64 -54.43 -3.98
C GLU A 259 3.03 -54.89 -5.40
N PRO A 260 3.63 -56.08 -5.55
CA PRO A 260 4.02 -56.60 -6.85
C PRO A 260 2.78 -56.97 -7.68
N VAL A 261 2.70 -56.41 -8.89
CA VAL A 261 1.69 -56.76 -9.89
C VAL A 261 1.85 -58.23 -10.27
N MET A 262 0.93 -59.07 -9.79
CA MET A 262 0.81 -60.47 -10.18
C MET A 262 0.35 -60.55 -11.64
N ALA A 263 1.26 -60.99 -12.51
CA ALA A 263 0.95 -61.42 -13.87
C ALA A 263 0.10 -62.71 -13.82
N GLY A 264 -1.21 -62.58 -14.01
CA GLY A 264 -2.15 -63.68 -14.13
C GLY A 264 -2.61 -63.86 -15.58
N ALA A 265 -1.99 -64.79 -16.29
CA ALA A 265 -2.48 -65.32 -17.56
C ALA A 265 -3.71 -66.22 -17.34
N GLN A 266 -4.70 -66.12 -18.23
CA GLN A 266 -5.63 -67.19 -18.66
C GLN A 266 -6.62 -66.56 -19.68
N ALA A 267 -6.51 -66.78 -20.99
CA ALA A 267 -6.81 -68.00 -21.77
C ALA A 267 -8.32 -68.33 -21.88
N VAL A 268 -8.87 -68.04 -23.07
CA VAL A 268 -9.82 -68.83 -23.88
C VAL A 268 -11.09 -69.37 -23.20
N ARG A 269 -12.26 -68.80 -23.55
CA ARG A 269 -13.29 -69.41 -24.42
C ARG A 269 -14.36 -68.38 -24.79
#